data_AF-A0A8T2WV43-F1
#
_entry.id   AF-A0A8T2WV43-F1
#
_cell.length_a   1.000
_cell.length_b   1.000
_cell.length_c   1.000
_cell.angle_alpha   90.00
_cell.angle_beta   90.00
_cell.angle_gamma   90.00
#
_symmetry.space_group_name_H-M   'P 1'
#
loop_
_entity.id
_entity.type
_entity.pdbx_description
1 polymer ?
#
loop_
_entity_poly.entity_id
_entity_poly.type
_entity_poly.pdbx_seq_one_letter_code
_entity_poly.pdbx_strand_id
1 'polypeptide(L)' 'MRGRMLKREGYYAESYKPRLPLSGYGVAIVLDSLHPEFKKGDLVWGVTGWEEYSLITATKGLSKIQHTDVPLSYYTGILG' A
#
# COMPACT_ATOMS: atom_id res chain seq x y z
N MET A 1 8.32 -4.76 8.87
CA MET A 1 7.79 -6.04 8.32
C MET A 1 8.23 -7.28 9.10
N ARG A 2 9.50 -7.43 9.50
CA ARG A 2 10.01 -8.62 10.23
C ARG A 2 9.20 -9.02 11.47
N GLY A 3 8.74 -8.05 12.27
CA GLY A 3 7.93 -8.32 13.46
C GLY A 3 6.59 -9.04 13.19
N ARG A 4 6.07 -8.93 11.96
CA ARG A 4 4.82 -9.58 11.51
C ARG A 4 5.05 -10.99 10.93
N MET A 5 6.30 -11.44 10.79
CA MET A 5 6.62 -12.79 10.28
C MET A 5 6.40 -13.90 11.34
N LEU A 6 6.35 -13.52 12.62
CA LEU A 6 6.06 -14.42 13.74
C LEU A 6 4.64 -14.13 14.25
N LYS A 7 3.86 -15.18 14.50
CA LYS A 7 2.54 -15.04 15.13
C LYS A 7 2.74 -14.50 16.55
N ARG A 8 2.45 -13.22 16.76
CA ARG A 8 2.51 -12.54 18.07
C ARG A 8 1.13 -12.05 18.46
N GLU A 9 0.65 -12.46 19.62
CA GLU A 9 -0.58 -11.94 20.21
C GLU A 9 -0.30 -10.59 20.88
N GLY A 10 -1.24 -9.64 20.77
CA GLY A 10 -1.11 -8.30 21.35
C GLY A 10 -0.22 -7.30 20.59
N TYR A 11 0.26 -7.63 19.38
CA TYR A 11 0.99 -6.68 18.54
C TYR A 11 0.04 -5.71 17.82
N TYR A 12 0.46 -4.45 17.63
CA TYR A 12 -0.37 -3.40 17.04
C TYR A 12 -0.75 -3.65 15.57
N ALA A 13 -0.07 -4.59 14.89
CA ALA A 13 -0.34 -4.97 13.51
C ALA A 13 -0.51 -6.49 13.38
N GLU A 14 -1.49 -6.93 12.59
CA GLU A 14 -1.78 -8.36 12.38
C GLU A 14 -0.57 -9.07 11.75
N SER A 15 -0.25 -10.27 12.22
CA SER A 15 0.83 -11.10 11.66
C SER A 15 0.48 -11.58 10.25
N TYR A 16 1.50 -11.80 9.42
CA TYR A 16 1.29 -12.35 8.07
C TYR A 16 0.78 -13.78 8.13
N LYS A 17 -0.12 -14.11 7.20
CA LYS A 17 -0.67 -15.44 7.05
C LYS A 17 0.11 -16.19 5.97
N PRO A 18 0.59 -17.42 6.23
CA PRO A 18 1.22 -18.22 5.21
C PRO A 18 0.31 -18.39 3.99
N ARG A 19 0.90 -18.43 2.78
CA ARG A 19 0.21 -18.62 1.49
C ARG A 19 -0.74 -17.48 1.09
N LEU A 20 -0.71 -16.34 1.78
CA LEU A 20 -1.38 -15.12 1.36
C LEU A 20 -0.34 -14.06 0.95
N PRO A 21 -0.70 -13.12 0.05
CA PRO A 21 0.18 -12.02 -0.31
C PRO A 21 0.62 -11.24 0.93
N LEU A 22 1.88 -10.83 0.95
CA LEU A 22 2.38 -9.94 1.99
C LEU A 22 1.81 -8.54 1.79
N SER A 23 1.49 -7.84 2.87
CA SER A 23 1.08 -6.44 2.83
C SER A 23 2.16 -5.52 3.37
N GLY A 24 2.40 -4.40 2.69
CA GLY A 24 3.45 -3.47 3.02
C GLY A 24 3.28 -2.12 2.34
N TYR A 25 4.08 -1.13 2.72
CA TYR A 25 4.08 0.15 2.01
C TYR A 25 4.61 -0.03 0.58
N GLY A 26 3.92 0.55 -0.37
CA GLY A 26 4.27 0.54 -1.78
C GLY A 26 3.60 1.69 -2.53
N VAL A 27 4.05 1.87 -3.77
CA VAL A 27 3.46 2.83 -4.72
C VAL A 27 2.72 2.04 -5.79
N ALA A 28 1.49 2.46 -6.09
CA ALA A 28 0.62 1.81 -7.06
C ALA A 28 -0.03 2.84 -8.00
N ILE A 29 -0.49 2.36 -9.15
CA ILE A 29 -1.27 3.15 -10.10
C ILE A 29 -2.72 2.68 -10.02
N VAL A 30 -3.65 3.61 -9.92
CA VAL A 30 -5.09 3.30 -9.91
C VAL A 30 -5.51 2.89 -11.33
N LEU A 31 -5.93 1.63 -11.49
CA LEU A 31 -6.43 1.11 -12.77
C LEU A 31 -7.94 1.33 -12.93
N ASP A 32 -8.67 1.15 -11.84
CA ASP A 32 -10.09 1.41 -11.73
C ASP A 32 -10.43 1.79 -10.29
N SER A 33 -11.48 2.59 -10.10
CA SER A 33 -11.89 3.08 -8.79
C SER A 33 -13.38 3.39 -8.76
N LEU A 34 -14.05 2.87 -7.73
CA LEU A 34 -15.42 3.26 -7.36
C LEU A 34 -15.44 4.43 -6.35
N HIS A 35 -14.27 4.88 -5.88
CA HIS A 35 -14.14 5.94 -4.90
C HIS A 35 -13.94 7.30 -5.58
N PRO A 36 -14.69 8.36 -5.24
CA PRO A 36 -14.66 9.64 -5.95
C PRO A 36 -13.30 10.36 -5.89
N GLU A 37 -12.51 10.10 -4.85
CA GLU A 37 -11.19 10.74 -4.65
C GLU A 37 -10.06 10.12 -5.49
N PHE A 38 -10.25 8.90 -6.01
CA PHE A 38 -9.24 8.18 -6.79
C PHE A 38 -9.76 7.96 -8.20
N LYS A 39 -8.98 8.38 -9.19
CA LYS A 39 -9.29 8.22 -10.62
C LYS A 39 -8.28 7.31 -11.28
N LYS A 40 -8.71 6.67 -12.37
CA LYS A 40 -7.81 5.89 -13.22
C LYS A 40 -6.60 6.75 -13.66
N GLY A 41 -5.40 6.20 -13.47
CA GLY A 41 -4.13 6.86 -13.75
C GLY A 41 -3.52 7.62 -12.57
N ASP A 42 -4.24 7.77 -11.45
CA ASP A 42 -3.68 8.38 -10.26
C ASP A 42 -2.58 7.51 -9.64
N LEU A 43 -1.50 8.16 -9.21
CA LEU A 43 -0.45 7.53 -8.42
C LEU A 43 -0.83 7.61 -6.94
N VAL A 44 -0.71 6.49 -6.24
CA VAL A 44 -1.02 6.40 -4.82
C VAL A 44 0.11 5.70 -4.08
N TRP A 45 0.33 6.09 -2.82
CA TRP A 45 1.21 5.40 -1.90
C TRP A 45 0.46 5.01 -0.64
N GLY A 46 0.84 3.88 -0.05
CA GLY A 46 0.23 3.37 1.18
C GLY A 46 0.43 1.86 1.32
N VAL A 47 -0.36 1.24 2.19
CA VAL A 47 -0.28 -0.21 2.42
C VAL A 47 -0.96 -0.95 1.25
N THR A 48 -0.16 -1.66 0.46
CA THR A 48 -0.59 -2.49 -0.68
C THR A 48 -0.17 -3.95 -0.49
N GLY A 49 -0.79 -4.86 -1.23
CA GLY A 49 -0.31 -6.22 -1.39
C GLY A 49 0.95 -6.26 -2.24
N TRP A 50 1.86 -7.20 -1.93
CA TRP A 50 3.01 -7.54 -2.75
C TRP A 50 2.55 -8.53 -3.82
N GLU A 51 1.87 -7.99 -4.81
CA GLU A 51 1.29 -8.66 -5.96
C GLU A 51 1.20 -7.64 -7.11
N GLU A 52 0.97 -8.10 -8.33
CA GLU A 52 0.91 -7.20 -9.50
C GLU A 52 -0.36 -6.32 -9.49
N TYR A 53 -1.45 -6.83 -8.91
CA TYR A 53 -2.74 -6.16 -8.84
C TYR A 53 -3.38 -6.41 -7.47
N SER A 54 -3.65 -5.34 -6.73
CA SER A 54 -4.36 -5.42 -5.45
C SER A 54 -5.71 -4.72 -5.52
N LEU A 55 -6.75 -5.38 -4.97
CA LEU A 55 -8.03 -4.74 -4.72
C LEU A 55 -8.01 -4.11 -3.31
N ILE A 56 -7.99 -2.78 -3.24
CA ILE A 56 -7.95 -2.05 -1.97
C ILE A 56 -9.34 -1.53 -1.63
N THR A 57 -9.99 -2.14 -0.63
CA THR A 57 -11.33 -1.74 -0.17
C THR A 57 -11.30 -0.62 0.86
N ALA A 58 -10.24 -0.55 1.67
CA ALA A 58 -10.05 0.47 2.70
C ALA A 58 -9.09 1.57 2.20
N THR A 59 -9.66 2.62 1.59
CA THR A 59 -8.90 3.71 0.96
C THR A 59 -8.30 4.72 1.95
N LYS A 60 -8.71 4.70 3.23
CA LYS A 60 -8.26 5.67 4.25
C LYS A 60 -6.74 5.68 4.51
N GLY A 61 -6.05 4.58 4.18
CA GLY A 61 -4.60 4.46 4.32
C GLY A 61 -3.82 4.76 3.04
N LEU A 62 -4.51 5.15 1.96
CA LEU A 62 -3.90 5.53 0.69
C LEU A 62 -3.81 7.04 0.60
N SER A 63 -2.65 7.51 0.19
CA SER A 63 -2.39 8.92 -0.07
C SER A 63 -2.04 9.10 -1.55
N LYS A 64 -2.67 10.08 -2.19
CA LYS A 64 -2.42 10.38 -3.60
C LYS A 64 -1.09 11.10 -3.75
N ILE A 65 -0.24 10.61 -4.65
CA ILE A 65 1.00 11.28 -5.04
C ILE A 65 0.65 12.36 -6.06
N GLN A 66 0.86 13.63 -5.69
CA GLN A 66 0.64 14.77 -6.58
C GLN A 66 1.94 15.26 -7.23
N HIS A 67 3.09 15.04 -6.59
CA HIS A 67 4.39 15.51 -7.05
C HIS A 67 5.16 14.35 -7.70
N THR A 68 5.35 14.44 -9.01
CA THR A 68 6.14 13.47 -9.79
C THR A 68 7.54 14.01 -10.13
N ASP A 69 7.88 15.17 -9.58
CA ASP A 69 9.18 15.84 -9.77
C ASP A 69 10.34 15.09 -9.09
N VAL A 70 10.01 14.07 -8.27
CA VAL A 70 10.95 13.22 -7.56
C VAL A 70 10.72 11.74 -7.91
N PRO A 71 11.76 10.89 -7.86
CA PRO A 71 11.60 9.46 -8.13
C PRO A 71 10.56 8.82 -7.22
N LEU A 72 9.69 7.99 -7.79
CA LEU A 72 8.60 7.33 -7.04
C LEU A 72 9.11 6.44 -5.90
N SER A 73 10.34 5.94 -5.99
CA SER A 73 10.97 5.18 -4.92
C SER A 73 11.07 5.96 -3.60
N TYR A 74 11.12 7.29 -3.64
CA TYR A 74 11.24 8.12 -2.43
C TYR A 74 9.98 8.09 -1.58
N TYR A 75 8.81 7.82 -2.18
CA TYR A 75 7.54 7.63 -1.48
C TYR A 75 7.44 6.31 -0.70
N THR A 76 8.40 5.41 -0.89
CA THR A 76 8.54 4.17 -0.08
C THR A 76 9.63 4.29 0.99
N GLY A 77 10.19 5.48 1.18
CA GLY A 77 11.34 5.72 2.05
C GLY A 77 11.27 7.03 2.84
N ILE A 78 11.80 8.12 2.28
CA ILE A 78 11.93 9.40 3.02
C ILE A 78 10.61 10.20 2.99
N LEU A 79 9.85 10.07 1.90
CA LEU A 79 8.60 10.81 1.68
C LEU A 79 7.36 9.99 2.07
N GLY A 80 7.54 8.75 2.56
CA GLY A 80 6.46 7.87 3.00
C GLY A 80 6.92 6.81 3.98
#